data_AF-A0A9E5JA12-F1
#
_entry.id   AF-A0A9E5JA12-F1
#
_cell.length_a   1.000
_cell.length_b   1.000
_cell.length_c   1.000
_cell.angle_alpha   90.00
_cell.angle_beta   90.00
_cell.angle_gamma   90.00
#
_symmetry.space_group_name_H-M   'P 1'
#
loop_
_entity.id
_entity.type
_entity.pdbx_description
1 polymer ?
#
loop_
_entity_poly.entity_id
_entity_poly.type
_entity_poly.pdbx_seq_one_letter_code
_entity_poly.pdbx_strand_id
1 'polypeptide(L)'
;MTDNDSLAHIAPRDKAEILAQALPYIRKFHGKTLVIKYGGNAMTDPALQADFAEDVVLLKLVGMNPVVVHGGGPQIETALNRLGKKGEFIQGMRV
;
A
#
# COMPACT_ATOMS: atom_id res chain seq x y z
N MET A 1 16.31 -0.15 -14.53
CA MET A 1 17.37 -1.18 -14.37
C MET A 1 18.29 -0.69 -13.28
N THR A 2 17.94 -0.96 -12.03
CA THR A 2 18.79 -0.70 -10.86
C THR A 2 18.66 -1.94 -9.99
N ASP A 3 19.71 -2.74 -10.00
CA ASP A 3 20.16 -3.75 -9.03
C ASP A 3 19.09 -4.41 -8.15
N ASN A 4 18.47 -5.45 -8.69
CA ASN A 4 17.63 -6.40 -7.95
C ASN A 4 18.48 -7.55 -7.36
N ASP A 5 19.66 -7.25 -6.82
CA ASP A 5 20.56 -8.27 -6.24
C ASP A 5 20.50 -8.31 -4.70
N SER A 6 19.51 -7.64 -4.10
CA SER A 6 19.32 -7.64 -2.66
C SER A 6 18.99 -9.02 -2.10
N LEU A 7 18.48 -9.96 -2.91
CA LEU A 7 18.11 -11.31 -2.49
C LEU A 7 19.12 -12.38 -2.92
N ALA A 8 20.25 -12.02 -3.54
CA ALA A 8 21.24 -12.99 -4.01
C ALA A 8 21.90 -13.78 -2.87
N HIS A 9 21.98 -13.17 -1.69
CA HIS A 9 22.54 -13.79 -0.49
C HIS A 9 21.61 -14.81 0.18
N ILE A 10 20.33 -14.88 -0.22
CA ILE A 10 19.36 -15.84 0.33
C ILE A 10 19.39 -17.11 -0.52
N ALA A 11 19.64 -18.26 0.11
CA ALA A 11 19.73 -19.52 -0.60
C ALA A 11 18.37 -19.89 -1.26
N PRO A 12 18.37 -20.54 -2.43
CA PRO A 12 17.12 -20.93 -3.11
C PRO A 12 16.17 -21.76 -2.23
N ARG A 13 16.74 -22.61 -1.36
CA ARG A 13 15.97 -23.42 -0.41
C ARG A 13 15.20 -22.55 0.59
N ASP A 14 15.86 -21.53 1.12
CA ASP A 14 15.26 -20.63 2.12
C ASP A 14 14.15 -19.79 1.47
N LYS A 15 14.35 -19.33 0.21
CA LYS A 15 13.30 -18.65 -0.56
C LYS A 15 12.06 -19.53 -0.74
N ALA A 16 12.26 -20.80 -1.12
CA ALA A 16 11.17 -21.75 -1.28
C ALA A 16 10.46 -22.03 0.05
N GLU A 17 11.21 -22.15 1.15
CA GLU A 17 10.66 -22.36 2.48
C GLU A 17 9.83 -21.17 2.97
N ILE A 18 10.31 -19.94 2.78
CA ILE A 18 9.56 -18.71 3.10
C ILE A 18 8.23 -18.68 2.35
N LEU A 19 8.25 -18.93 1.03
CA LEU A 19 7.03 -18.96 0.24
C LEU A 19 6.08 -20.09 0.65
N ALA A 20 6.62 -21.27 0.95
CA ALA A 20 5.83 -22.41 1.42
C ALA A 20 5.13 -22.10 2.76
N GLN A 21 5.82 -21.41 3.68
CA GLN A 21 5.23 -20.96 4.95
C GLN A 21 4.17 -19.87 4.78
N ALA A 22 4.20 -19.10 3.69
CA ALA A 22 3.17 -18.11 3.35
C ALA A 22 1.90 -18.74 2.76
N LEU A 23 1.99 -19.92 2.13
CA LEU A 23 0.86 -20.57 1.43
C LEU A 23 -0.41 -20.77 2.29
N PRO A 24 -0.33 -21.19 3.58
CA PRO A 24 -1.52 -21.29 4.41
C PRO A 24 -2.30 -19.97 4.54
N TYR A 25 -1.60 -18.84 4.61
CA TYR A 25 -2.21 -17.51 4.66
C TYR A 25 -2.84 -17.13 3.33
N ILE A 26 -2.13 -17.35 2.21
CA ILE A 26 -2.68 -17.11 0.87
C ILE A 26 -3.96 -17.91 0.67
N ARG A 27 -3.95 -19.21 0.97
CA ARG A 27 -5.13 -20.08 0.86
C ARG A 27 -6.29 -19.62 1.74
N LYS A 28 -6.00 -19.15 2.96
CA LYS A 28 -7.03 -18.63 3.89
C LYS A 28 -7.78 -17.44 3.30
N PHE A 29 -7.11 -16.58 2.55
CA PHE A 29 -7.69 -15.34 2.01
C PHE A 29 -7.99 -15.37 0.51
N HIS A 30 -7.63 -16.45 -0.18
CA HIS A 30 -7.92 -16.63 -1.60
C HIS A 30 -9.42 -16.42 -1.90
N GLY A 31 -9.71 -15.63 -2.93
CA GLY A 31 -11.06 -15.24 -3.34
C GLY A 31 -11.75 -14.23 -2.43
N LYS A 32 -11.19 -13.89 -1.26
CA LYS A 32 -11.80 -12.93 -0.33
C LYS A 32 -11.51 -11.49 -0.74
N THR A 33 -12.42 -10.60 -0.37
CA THR A 33 -12.24 -9.15 -0.49
C THR A 33 -11.46 -8.63 0.71
N LEU A 34 -10.41 -7.86 0.44
CA LEU A 34 -9.59 -7.20 1.47
C LEU A 34 -9.73 -5.68 1.33
N VAL A 35 -10.33 -5.03 2.32
CA VAL A 35 -10.42 -3.56 2.35
C VAL A 35 -9.17 -3.01 3.03
N ILE A 36 -8.39 -2.24 2.30
CA ILE A 36 -7.08 -1.74 2.73
C ILE A 36 -7.16 -0.22 2.84
N LYS A 37 -7.04 0.30 4.06
CA LYS A 37 -6.94 1.75 4.27
C LYS A 37 -5.52 2.20 3.95
N TYR A 38 -5.38 2.96 2.87
CA TYR A 38 -4.13 3.60 2.49
C TYR A 38 -4.11 5.06 2.96
N GLY A 39 -3.07 5.48 3.70
CA GLY A 39 -3.09 6.78 4.39
C GLY A 39 -1.81 7.05 5.17
N GLY A 40 -1.66 8.29 5.65
CA GLY A 40 -0.51 8.72 6.45
C GLY A 40 0.78 8.86 5.65
N ASN A 41 1.92 8.60 6.29
CA ASN A 41 3.26 8.76 5.70
C ASN A 41 3.48 7.89 4.44
N ALA A 42 2.77 6.77 4.32
CA ALA A 42 2.81 5.92 3.14
C ALA A 42 2.32 6.63 1.86
N MET A 43 1.57 7.74 2.00
CA MET A 43 1.10 8.57 0.89
C MET A 43 2.03 9.73 0.52
N THR A 44 3.13 9.95 1.25
CA THR A 44 4.03 11.11 1.02
C THR A 44 5.39 10.71 0.49
N ASP A 45 5.87 9.52 0.83
CA ASP A 45 7.14 8.99 0.33
C ASP A 45 6.91 8.24 -1.00
N PRO A 46 7.53 8.67 -2.12
CA PRO A 46 7.38 7.99 -3.41
C PRO A 46 7.81 6.52 -3.40
N ALA A 47 8.80 6.12 -2.58
CA ALA A 47 9.21 4.73 -2.47
C ALA A 47 8.11 3.89 -1.81
N LEU A 48 7.56 4.37 -0.70
CA LEU A 48 6.45 3.68 -0.01
C LEU A 48 5.16 3.64 -0.85
N GLN A 49 4.94 4.64 -1.71
CA GLN A 49 3.83 4.62 -2.68
C GLN A 49 4.01 3.49 -3.69
N ALA A 50 5.23 3.29 -4.21
CA ALA A 50 5.54 2.24 -5.16
C ALA A 50 5.43 0.86 -4.51
N ASP A 51 6.02 0.68 -3.33
CA ASP A 51 5.96 -0.58 -2.57
C ASP A 51 4.51 -0.97 -2.25
N PHE A 52 3.69 -0.01 -1.80
CA PHE A 52 2.27 -0.26 -1.54
C PHE A 52 1.51 -0.69 -2.80
N ALA A 53 1.81 -0.06 -3.95
CA ALA A 53 1.20 -0.44 -5.22
C ALA A 53 1.61 -1.87 -5.64
N GLU A 54 2.89 -2.22 -5.48
CA GLU A 54 3.42 -3.56 -5.75
C GLU A 54 2.74 -4.61 -4.86
N ASP A 55 2.57 -4.35 -3.57
CA ASP A 55 1.87 -5.23 -2.65
C ASP A 55 0.40 -5.45 -3.04
N VAL A 56 -0.32 -4.38 -3.42
CA VAL A 56 -1.71 -4.50 -3.90
C VAL A 56 -1.80 -5.36 -5.16
N VAL A 57 -0.84 -5.21 -6.07
CA VAL A 57 -0.74 -6.07 -7.27
C VAL A 57 -0.45 -7.51 -6.88
N LEU A 58 0.50 -7.76 -5.98
CA LEU A 58 0.82 -9.10 -5.49
C LEU A 58 -0.41 -9.78 -4.89
N LEU A 59 -1.16 -9.08 -4.02
CA LEU A 59 -2.40 -9.60 -3.43
C LEU A 59 -3.39 -10.03 -4.52
N LYS A 60 -3.53 -9.24 -5.58
CA LYS A 60 -4.40 -9.60 -6.71
C LYS A 60 -3.89 -10.81 -7.48
N LEU A 61 -2.58 -10.89 -7.73
CA LEU A 61 -1.95 -11.99 -8.46
C LEU A 61 -2.07 -13.33 -7.72
N VAL A 62 -2.04 -13.32 -6.38
CA VAL A 62 -2.22 -14.53 -5.56
C VAL A 62 -3.69 -14.85 -5.26
N GLY A 63 -4.63 -14.20 -5.95
CA GLY A 63 -6.06 -14.55 -5.95
C GLY A 63 -6.92 -13.84 -4.92
N MET A 64 -6.42 -12.79 -4.25
CA MET A 64 -7.24 -11.93 -3.38
C MET A 64 -7.91 -10.80 -4.17
N ASN A 65 -8.93 -10.17 -3.59
CA ASN A 65 -9.63 -9.03 -4.19
C ASN A 65 -9.40 -7.77 -3.35
N PRO A 66 -8.26 -7.08 -3.51
CA PRO A 66 -7.97 -5.86 -2.76
C PRO A 66 -8.89 -4.71 -3.17
N VAL A 67 -9.38 -3.96 -2.19
CA VAL A 67 -10.16 -2.72 -2.34
C VAL A 67 -9.47 -1.64 -1.51
N VAL A 68 -8.85 -0.67 -2.18
CA VAL A 68 -8.08 0.38 -1.52
C VAL A 68 -8.98 1.57 -1.19
N VAL A 69 -8.93 2.03 0.05
CA VAL A 69 -9.59 3.27 0.52
C VAL A 69 -8.51 4.26 0.92
N HIS A 70 -8.35 5.37 0.18
CA HIS A 70 -7.30 6.35 0.45
C HIS A 70 -7.82 7.65 1.12
N GLY A 71 -6.90 8.44 1.69
CA GLY A 71 -7.18 9.79 2.18
C GLY A 71 -6.62 10.84 1.22
N GLY A 72 -6.71 12.12 1.57
CA GLY A 72 -6.12 13.21 0.77
C GLY A 72 -5.84 14.49 1.54
N GLY A 73 -5.76 14.42 2.87
CA GLY A 73 -5.71 15.58 3.77
C GLY A 73 -4.69 16.66 3.33
N PRO A 74 -3.40 16.31 3.20
CA PRO A 74 -2.34 17.24 2.79
C PRO A 74 -2.50 17.76 1.35
N GLN A 75 -2.92 16.92 0.41
CA GLN A 75 -3.11 17.31 -0.99
C GLN A 75 -4.26 18.31 -1.15
N ILE A 76 -5.35 18.11 -0.40
CA ILE A 76 -6.48 19.05 -0.38
C ILE A 76 -6.04 20.39 0.22
N GLU A 77 -5.29 20.40 1.32
CA GLU A 77 -4.79 21.63 1.93
C GLU A 77 -3.86 22.40 0.98
N THR A 78 -2.96 21.69 0.30
CA THR A 78 -2.10 22.26 -0.75
C THR A 78 -2.93 22.90 -1.87
N ALA A 79 -4.00 22.23 -2.32
CA ALA A 79 -4.88 22.76 -3.35
C ALA A 79 -5.67 23.99 -2.87
N LEU A 80 -6.19 23.97 -1.63
CA LEU A 80 -6.90 25.10 -1.04
C LEU A 80 -6.00 26.34 -0.91
N ASN A 81 -4.77 26.16 -0.43
CA ASN A 81 -3.79 27.24 -0.30
C ASN A 81 -3.48 27.89 -1.66
N ARG A 82 -3.34 27.09 -2.74
CA ARG A 82 -3.15 27.60 -4.11
C ARG A 82 -4.33 28.44 -4.60
N LEU A 83 -5.53 28.16 -4.12
CA LEU A 83 -6.76 28.91 -4.44
C LEU A 83 -7.02 30.08 -3.48
N GLY A 84 -6.11 30.34 -2.53
CA GLY A 84 -6.28 31.37 -1.50
C GLY A 84 -7.39 31.07 -0.50
N LYS A 85 -7.84 29.81 -0.42
CA LYS A 85 -8.87 29.37 0.52
C LYS A 85 -8.22 28.72 1.74
N LYS A 86 -8.75 29.00 2.93
CA LYS A 86 -8.38 28.28 4.16
C LYS A 86 -9.44 27.24 4.45
N GLY A 87 -9.02 26.00 4.69
CA GLY A 87 -9.93 24.98 5.23
C GLY A 87 -10.10 25.21 6.72
N GLU A 88 -11.33 25.24 7.21
CA GLU A 88 -11.61 25.28 8.64
C GLU A 88 -11.91 23.87 9.13
N PHE A 89 -11.56 23.57 10.37
CA PHE A 89 -11.88 22.29 10.99
C PHE A 89 -12.82 22.52 12.16
N ILE A 90 -14.02 21.95 12.07
CA ILE A 90 -15.03 21.95 13.13
C ILE A 90 -15.24 20.50 13.55
N GLN A 91 -15.04 20.21 14.83
CA GLN A 91 -15.22 18.85 15.38
C GLN A 91 -14.43 17.76 14.65
N GLY A 92 -13.21 18.09 14.19
CA GLY A 92 -12.33 17.17 13.48
C GLY A 92 -12.69 16.93 12.01
N MET A 93 -13.73 17.59 11.49
CA MET A 93 -14.14 17.55 10.09
C MET A 93 -13.81 18.87 9.41
N ARG A 94 -13.31 18.81 8.17
CA ARG A 94 -13.06 20.00 7.37
C ARG A 94 -14.39 20.56 6.82
N VAL A 95 -14.59 21.87 6.91
CA VAL A 95 -15.73 22.62 6.35
C VAL A 95 -15.28 23.73 5.40
#